data_AF-A0A2G2YVU3-F1
#
_entry.id   AF-A0A2G2YVU3-F1
#
_cell.length_a   1.000
_cell.length_b   1.000
_cell.length_c   1.000
_cell.angle_alpha   90.00
_cell.angle_beta   90.00
_cell.angle_gamma   90.00
#
_symmetry.space_group_name_H-M   'P 1'
#
loop_
_entity.id
_entity.type
_entity.pdbx_description
1 polymer ?
#
loop_
_entity_poly.entity_id
_entity_poly.type
_entity_poly.pdbx_seq_one_letter_code
_entity_poly.pdbx_strand_id
1 'polypeptide(L)'
;MVDRVFGIVYMIIGLICLLFIVAFANKTSAFVRINVGLLLFVIALVTVPLMDVVYVKGRVGVYGGFGVTVGLVGVCGIADALVQGGVIGAAGELPERYMQATVAGTAASGVIVSLLRILTKAVYPQDADGLRKSANLYFIFSIAMMILCVVFYNVAHRLPVIKYYNDLKTQAVNEEREDKGELPPESLRSTLDIVGTVKWYGFGILIIYVVTLCIFPGYITEDVHSQLLKDWYPILLITGYNVFDLVGKSLTPVLFLDNAKVAIGACFARLLFLPLFYGCLHGPKFFRTELPVTILTCLLGLTNGYLTSLLLMLGSKTVLLQHAEIAGTVLVLFLVIGLAIGSVVSWFWII
;
A
#
# COMPACT_ATOMS: atom_id res chain seq x y z
N MET A 1 -5.43 -9.79 19.75
CA MET A 1 -5.89 -11.02 19.02
C MET A 1 -6.79 -10.65 17.84
N VAL A 2 -7.76 -9.75 18.01
CA VAL A 2 -8.65 -9.26 16.93
C VAL A 2 -7.90 -8.58 15.78
N ASP A 3 -6.95 -7.69 16.06
CA ASP A 3 -6.23 -6.93 15.03
C ASP A 3 -5.41 -7.85 14.10
N ARG A 4 -4.91 -8.97 14.65
CA ARG A 4 -4.20 -9.99 13.89
C ARG A 4 -5.13 -10.73 12.93
N VAL A 5 -6.37 -11.02 13.34
CA VAL A 5 -7.37 -11.66 12.45
C VAL A 5 -7.70 -10.77 11.26
N PHE A 6 -7.91 -9.46 11.49
CA PHE A 6 -8.17 -8.51 10.40
C PHE A 6 -6.99 -8.45 9.41
N GLY A 7 -5.76 -8.35 9.93
CA GLY A 7 -4.56 -8.35 9.08
C GLY A 7 -4.41 -9.62 8.24
N ILE A 8 -4.59 -10.80 8.87
CA ILE A 8 -4.48 -12.09 8.17
C ILE A 8 -5.53 -12.23 7.06
N VAL A 9 -6.79 -11.95 7.38
CA VAL A 9 -7.90 -12.09 6.42
C VAL A 9 -7.71 -11.14 5.24
N TYR A 10 -7.37 -9.88 5.52
CA TYR A 10 -7.07 -8.88 4.48
C TYR A 10 -5.94 -9.33 3.55
N MET A 11 -4.79 -9.72 4.13
CA MET A 11 -3.59 -10.05 3.35
C MET A 11 -3.76 -11.33 2.54
N ILE A 12 -4.38 -12.37 3.10
CA ILE A 12 -4.60 -13.65 2.39
C ILE A 12 -5.56 -13.43 1.21
N ILE A 13 -6.70 -12.76 1.45
CA ILE A 13 -7.69 -12.54 0.39
C ILE A 13 -7.13 -11.61 -0.68
N GLY A 14 -6.44 -10.54 -0.29
CA GLY A 14 -5.77 -9.63 -1.22
C GLY A 14 -4.74 -10.35 -2.08
N LEU A 15 -3.90 -11.21 -1.49
CA LEU A 15 -2.88 -11.99 -2.20
C LEU A 15 -3.50 -12.98 -3.20
N ILE A 16 -4.52 -13.74 -2.79
CA ILE A 16 -5.23 -14.68 -3.68
C ILE A 16 -5.86 -13.92 -4.84
N CYS A 17 -6.49 -12.76 -4.57
CA CYS A 17 -7.09 -11.93 -5.61
C CYS A 17 -6.03 -11.39 -6.58
N LEU A 18 -4.90 -10.89 -6.10
CA LEU A 18 -3.79 -10.41 -6.94
C LEU A 18 -3.18 -11.52 -7.80
N LEU A 19 -3.00 -12.73 -7.25
CA LEU A 19 -2.54 -13.89 -8.02
C LEU A 19 -3.53 -14.24 -9.13
N PHE A 20 -4.83 -14.19 -8.87
CA PHE A 20 -5.86 -14.37 -9.88
C PHE A 20 -5.82 -13.27 -10.93
N ILE A 21 -5.67 -12.00 -10.53
CA ILE A 21 -5.54 -10.86 -11.44
C ILE A 21 -4.33 -11.03 -12.36
N VAL A 22 -3.18 -11.47 -11.86
CA VAL A 22 -1.98 -11.71 -12.67
C VAL A 22 -2.17 -12.92 -13.60
N ALA A 23 -2.76 -14.01 -13.13
CA ALA A 23 -3.01 -15.21 -13.93
C ALA A 23 -4.04 -15.00 -15.04
N PHE A 24 -5.02 -14.10 -14.83
CA PHE A 24 -6.10 -13.79 -15.77
C PHE A 24 -6.06 -12.34 -16.28
N ALA A 25 -4.88 -11.70 -16.23
CA ALA A 25 -4.71 -10.27 -16.55
C ALA A 25 -5.28 -9.90 -17.92
N ASN A 26 -5.21 -10.84 -18.86
CA ASN A 26 -5.50 -10.62 -20.29
C ASN A 26 -7.00 -10.55 -20.60
N LYS A 27 -7.88 -10.86 -19.62
CA LYS A 27 -9.34 -10.90 -19.84
C LYS A 27 -10.09 -9.67 -19.33
N THR A 28 -9.46 -8.80 -18.53
CA THR A 28 -10.20 -7.73 -17.84
C THR A 28 -9.45 -6.40 -17.93
N SER A 29 -10.12 -5.38 -18.47
CA SER A 29 -9.60 -4.00 -18.52
C SER A 29 -9.29 -3.45 -17.12
N ALA A 30 -8.15 -2.77 -16.94
CA ALA A 30 -7.83 -1.99 -15.73
C ALA A 30 -8.97 -1.09 -15.27
N PHE A 31 -9.68 -0.44 -16.21
CA PHE A 31 -10.77 0.47 -15.89
C PHE A 31 -11.92 -0.20 -15.13
N VAL A 32 -12.29 -1.41 -15.56
CA VAL A 32 -13.35 -2.19 -14.91
C VAL A 32 -12.88 -2.66 -13.54
N ARG A 33 -11.65 -3.18 -13.45
CA ARG A 33 -11.06 -3.67 -12.19
C ARG A 33 -11.05 -2.56 -11.12
N ILE A 34 -10.56 -1.38 -11.47
CA ILE A 34 -10.45 -0.24 -10.54
C ILE A 34 -11.84 0.24 -10.09
N ASN A 35 -12.80 0.43 -11.01
CA ASN A 35 -14.14 0.88 -10.63
C ASN A 35 -14.88 -0.14 -9.77
N VAL A 36 -14.74 -1.45 -10.04
CA VAL A 36 -15.30 -2.51 -9.20
C VAL A 36 -14.68 -2.45 -7.80
N GLY A 37 -13.35 -2.33 -7.71
CA GLY A 37 -12.68 -2.21 -6.41
C GLY A 37 -13.08 -0.96 -5.63
N LEU A 38 -13.19 0.20 -6.28
CA LEU A 38 -13.68 1.43 -5.64
C LEU A 38 -15.12 1.29 -5.13
N LEU A 39 -16.01 0.64 -5.91
CA LEU A 39 -17.37 0.35 -5.47
C LEU A 39 -17.39 -0.57 -4.24
N LEU A 40 -16.57 -1.62 -4.22
CA LEU A 40 -16.42 -2.51 -3.07
C LEU A 40 -15.95 -1.76 -1.82
N PHE A 41 -15.00 -0.83 -1.95
CA PHE A 41 -14.59 0.03 -0.85
C PHE A 41 -15.73 0.91 -0.32
N VAL A 42 -16.53 1.52 -1.20
CA VAL A 42 -17.70 2.31 -0.79
C VAL A 42 -18.68 1.44 0.00
N ILE A 43 -19.00 0.24 -0.51
CA ILE A 43 -19.90 -0.70 0.17
C ILE A 43 -19.36 -1.05 1.55
N ALA A 44 -18.07 -1.38 1.66
CA ALA A 44 -17.45 -1.74 2.93
C ALA A 44 -17.45 -0.58 3.93
N LEU A 45 -17.10 0.63 3.49
CA LEU A 45 -17.06 1.82 4.34
C LEU A 45 -18.44 2.28 4.81
N VAL A 46 -19.49 2.13 4.00
CA VAL A 46 -20.86 2.51 4.36
C VAL A 46 -21.52 1.48 5.26
N THR A 47 -21.18 0.19 5.11
CA THR A 47 -21.80 -0.89 5.90
C THR A 47 -21.44 -0.79 7.38
N VAL A 48 -20.21 -0.40 7.74
CA VAL A 48 -19.78 -0.34 9.16
C VAL A 48 -20.57 0.69 9.99
N PRO A 49 -20.71 1.97 9.57
CA PRO A 49 -21.54 2.94 10.27
C PRO A 49 -23.02 2.56 10.31
N LEU A 50 -23.54 1.98 9.21
CA LEU A 50 -24.92 1.50 9.18
C LEU A 50 -25.16 0.39 10.21
N MET A 51 -24.22 -0.53 10.37
CA MET A 51 -24.28 -1.57 11.41
C MET A 51 -24.21 -0.99 12.82
N ASP A 52 -23.38 0.04 13.05
CA ASP A 52 -23.29 0.72 14.34
C ASP A 52 -24.62 1.40 14.74
N VAL A 53 -25.32 2.00 13.77
CA VAL A 53 -26.61 2.67 13.99
C VAL A 53 -27.77 1.68 14.11
N VAL A 54 -27.85 0.69 13.21
CA VAL A 54 -29.01 -0.20 13.07
C VAL A 54 -28.92 -1.41 14.00
N TYR A 55 -27.73 -2.00 14.16
CA TYR A 55 -27.55 -3.30 14.81
C TYR A 55 -27.08 -3.16 16.27
N VAL A 56 -26.09 -2.29 16.53
CA VAL A 56 -25.47 -2.16 17.86
C VAL A 56 -26.34 -1.36 18.84
N LYS A 57 -27.02 -0.29 18.37
CA LYS A 57 -28.06 0.38 19.17
C LYS A 57 -29.38 -0.42 19.26
N GLY A 58 -29.54 -1.45 18.41
CA GLY A 58 -30.81 -2.14 18.12
C GLY A 58 -31.09 -3.47 18.83
N ARG A 59 -30.27 -3.92 19.81
CA ARG A 59 -30.43 -5.17 20.59
C ARG A 59 -30.04 -6.50 19.90
N VAL A 60 -28.98 -6.55 19.09
CA VAL A 60 -28.42 -7.83 18.59
C VAL A 60 -26.95 -7.99 18.97
N GLY A 61 -26.58 -9.19 19.45
CA GLY A 61 -25.34 -9.47 20.17
C GLY A 61 -24.02 -9.15 19.43
N VAL A 62 -23.00 -8.83 20.22
CA VAL A 62 -21.64 -8.41 19.83
C VAL A 62 -20.96 -9.34 18.81
N TYR A 63 -21.27 -10.63 18.83
CA TYR A 63 -20.67 -11.63 17.94
C TYR A 63 -21.05 -11.49 16.47
N GLY A 64 -22.26 -11.01 16.16
CA GLY A 64 -22.69 -10.77 14.77
C GLY A 64 -21.94 -9.62 14.11
N GLY A 65 -21.71 -8.52 14.85
CA GLY A 65 -20.98 -7.36 14.36
C GLY A 65 -19.51 -7.66 14.07
N PHE A 66 -18.88 -8.51 14.90
CA PHE A 66 -17.50 -8.94 14.67
C PHE A 66 -17.36 -9.72 13.36
N GLY A 67 -18.20 -10.74 13.14
CA GLY A 67 -18.14 -11.56 11.93
C GLY A 67 -18.39 -10.76 10.64
N VAL A 68 -19.35 -9.84 10.67
CA VAL A 68 -19.61 -8.92 9.54
C VAL A 68 -18.40 -8.04 9.27
N THR A 69 -17.78 -7.48 10.31
CA THR A 69 -16.58 -6.63 10.17
C THR A 69 -15.41 -7.42 9.56
N VAL A 70 -15.18 -8.66 10.00
CA VAL A 70 -14.16 -9.55 9.39
C VAL A 70 -14.46 -9.79 7.90
N GLY A 71 -15.73 -10.07 7.55
CA GLY A 71 -16.15 -10.24 6.17
C GLY A 71 -15.88 -8.98 5.31
N LEU A 72 -16.20 -7.80 5.84
CA LEU A 72 -15.94 -6.52 5.17
C LEU A 72 -14.44 -6.25 5.01
N VAL A 73 -13.60 -6.63 5.98
CA VAL A 73 -12.14 -6.57 5.85
C VAL A 73 -11.65 -7.45 4.69
N GLY A 74 -12.26 -8.64 4.52
CA GLY A 74 -11.99 -9.48 3.35
C GLY A 74 -12.39 -8.82 2.03
N VAL A 75 -13.56 -8.18 1.99
CA VAL A 75 -14.01 -7.37 0.82
C VAL A 75 -13.03 -6.23 0.53
N CYS A 76 -12.53 -5.55 1.56
CA CYS A 76 -11.49 -4.53 1.40
C CYS A 76 -10.19 -5.11 0.82
N GLY A 77 -9.81 -6.34 1.19
CA GLY A 77 -8.65 -7.03 0.59
C GLY A 77 -8.83 -7.28 -0.92
N ILE A 78 -10.03 -7.68 -1.36
CA ILE A 78 -10.36 -7.83 -2.79
C ILE A 78 -10.32 -6.46 -3.48
N ALA A 79 -10.95 -5.45 -2.87
CA ALA A 79 -11.00 -4.10 -3.38
C ALA A 79 -9.60 -3.49 -3.56
N ASP A 80 -8.72 -3.68 -2.58
CA ASP A 80 -7.34 -3.21 -2.60
C ASP A 80 -6.53 -3.89 -3.71
N ALA A 81 -6.62 -5.22 -3.83
CA ALA A 81 -5.95 -5.95 -4.91
C ALA A 81 -6.35 -5.44 -6.30
N LEU A 82 -7.65 -5.16 -6.50
CA LEU A 82 -8.18 -4.61 -7.75
C LEU A 82 -7.73 -3.17 -8.02
N VAL A 83 -7.83 -2.29 -7.02
CA VAL A 83 -7.49 -0.87 -7.17
C VAL A 83 -5.98 -0.67 -7.20
N GLN A 84 -5.23 -1.19 -6.24
CA GLN A 84 -3.79 -1.00 -6.16
C GLN A 84 -3.08 -1.64 -7.36
N GLY A 85 -3.42 -2.89 -7.69
CA GLY A 85 -2.88 -3.58 -8.86
C GLY A 85 -3.25 -2.87 -10.16
N GLY A 86 -4.51 -2.46 -10.31
CA GLY A 86 -4.98 -1.78 -11.51
C GLY A 86 -4.38 -0.38 -11.70
N VAL A 87 -4.34 0.44 -10.65
CA VAL A 87 -3.85 1.84 -10.74
C VAL A 87 -2.33 1.85 -10.95
N ILE A 88 -1.57 1.03 -10.24
CA ILE A 88 -0.12 0.92 -10.45
C ILE A 88 0.18 0.31 -11.82
N GLY A 89 -0.58 -0.70 -12.25
CA GLY A 89 -0.49 -1.23 -13.61
C GLY A 89 -0.70 -0.14 -14.66
N ALA A 90 -1.83 0.57 -14.62
CA ALA A 90 -2.13 1.66 -15.55
C ALA A 90 -1.08 2.80 -15.50
N ALA A 91 -0.55 3.11 -14.32
CA ALA A 91 0.50 4.11 -14.16
C ALA A 91 1.84 3.66 -14.76
N GLY A 92 2.08 2.35 -14.87
CA GLY A 92 3.27 1.78 -15.53
C GLY A 92 3.31 2.07 -17.05
N GLU A 93 2.15 2.23 -17.67
CA GLU A 93 2.04 2.60 -19.09
C GLU A 93 2.36 4.07 -19.32
N LEU A 94 2.12 4.91 -18.33
CA LEU A 94 2.36 6.34 -18.39
C LEU A 94 3.82 6.67 -18.03
N PRO A 95 4.34 7.86 -18.41
CA PRO A 95 5.67 8.30 -17.98
C PRO A 95 5.88 8.21 -16.46
N GLU A 96 7.13 8.03 -16.04
CA GLU A 96 7.52 7.77 -14.65
C GLU A 96 6.96 8.77 -13.63
N ARG A 97 6.80 10.04 -14.00
CA ARG A 97 6.16 11.07 -13.18
C ARG A 97 4.75 10.70 -12.69
N TYR A 98 3.97 9.97 -13.50
CA TYR A 98 2.62 9.56 -13.13
C TYR A 98 2.61 8.34 -12.20
N MET A 99 3.56 7.41 -12.39
CA MET A 99 3.83 6.35 -11.43
C MET A 99 4.22 6.94 -10.08
N GLN A 100 5.15 7.89 -10.07
CA GLN A 100 5.54 8.56 -8.83
C GLN A 100 4.39 9.30 -8.17
N ALA A 101 3.58 10.07 -8.91
CA ALA A 101 2.43 10.77 -8.34
C ALA A 101 1.44 9.79 -7.69
N THR A 102 1.20 8.65 -8.32
CA THR A 102 0.35 7.57 -7.79
C THR A 102 0.92 7.02 -6.49
N VAL A 103 2.20 6.66 -6.48
CA VAL A 103 2.88 6.09 -5.31
C VAL A 103 2.96 7.12 -4.18
N ALA A 104 3.25 8.39 -4.47
CA ALA A 104 3.24 9.48 -3.48
C ALA A 104 1.84 9.68 -2.88
N GLY A 105 0.78 9.55 -3.68
CA GLY A 105 -0.61 9.57 -3.20
C GLY A 105 -0.89 8.54 -2.10
N THR A 106 -0.30 7.34 -2.20
CA THR A 106 -0.42 6.33 -1.12
C THR A 106 0.17 6.81 0.20
N ALA A 107 1.32 7.48 0.17
CA ALA A 107 1.93 8.02 1.40
C ALA A 107 1.21 9.24 1.93
N ALA A 108 0.71 10.10 1.04
CA ALA A 108 -0.11 11.25 1.41
C ALA A 108 -1.35 10.81 2.19
N SER A 109 -1.97 9.68 1.78
CA SER A 109 -3.09 9.11 2.53
C SER A 109 -2.69 8.70 3.96
N GLY A 110 -1.49 8.14 4.16
CA GLY A 110 -0.96 7.82 5.49
C GLY A 110 -0.76 9.05 6.37
N VAL A 111 -0.23 10.14 5.81
CA VAL A 111 -0.09 11.43 6.53
C VAL A 111 -1.46 11.98 6.93
N ILE A 112 -2.45 11.94 6.04
CA ILE A 112 -3.82 12.38 6.33
C ILE A 112 -4.42 11.55 7.47
N VAL A 113 -4.27 10.22 7.45
CA VAL A 113 -4.75 9.32 8.52
C VAL A 113 -4.04 9.61 9.85
N SER A 114 -2.74 9.86 9.84
CA SER A 114 -1.96 10.27 11.02
C SER A 114 -2.46 11.59 11.60
N LEU A 115 -2.68 12.60 10.76
CA LEU A 115 -3.24 13.89 11.19
C LEU A 115 -4.63 13.73 11.79
N LEU A 116 -5.49 12.92 11.15
CA LEU A 116 -6.81 12.61 11.66
C LEU A 116 -6.73 11.90 13.03
N ARG A 117 -5.70 11.08 13.26
CA ARG A 117 -5.45 10.43 14.57
C ARG A 117 -5.02 11.41 15.65
N ILE A 118 -4.14 12.34 15.30
CA ILE A 118 -3.71 13.40 16.22
C ILE A 118 -4.92 14.26 16.60
N LEU A 119 -5.72 14.71 15.62
CA LEU A 119 -6.89 15.54 15.84
C LEU A 119 -7.96 14.82 16.67
N THR A 120 -8.30 13.59 16.31
CA THR A 120 -9.33 12.83 17.04
C THR A 120 -8.93 12.55 18.47
N LYS A 121 -7.65 12.23 18.73
CA LYS A 121 -7.15 12.05 20.10
C LYS A 121 -7.10 13.35 20.90
N ALA A 122 -6.81 14.48 20.25
CA ALA A 122 -6.78 15.78 20.91
C ALA A 122 -8.18 16.29 21.26
N VAL A 123 -9.18 16.02 20.41
CA VAL A 123 -10.53 16.56 20.54
C VAL A 123 -11.44 15.64 21.37
N TYR A 124 -11.36 14.32 21.18
CA TYR A 124 -12.28 13.39 21.82
C TYR A 124 -11.68 12.75 23.09
N PRO A 125 -12.49 12.60 24.15
CA PRO A 125 -12.11 11.80 25.31
C PRO A 125 -11.79 10.36 24.90
N GLN A 126 -10.88 9.71 25.64
CA GLN A 126 -10.45 8.33 25.37
C GLN A 126 -11.33 7.29 26.08
N ASP A 127 -12.60 7.62 26.29
CA ASP A 127 -13.64 6.71 26.78
C ASP A 127 -14.37 6.03 25.60
N ALA A 128 -15.24 5.07 25.90
CA ALA A 128 -15.93 4.30 24.87
C ALA A 128 -16.79 5.17 23.93
N ASP A 129 -17.42 6.23 24.46
CA ASP A 129 -18.24 7.15 23.67
C ASP A 129 -17.38 8.07 22.79
N GLY A 130 -16.28 8.61 23.34
CA GLY A 130 -15.33 9.42 22.57
C GLY A 130 -14.62 8.64 21.47
N LEU A 131 -14.21 7.39 21.72
CA LEU A 131 -13.64 6.49 20.71
C LEU A 131 -14.64 6.16 19.60
N ARG A 132 -15.92 5.97 19.94
CA ARG A 132 -16.98 5.76 18.95
C ARG A 132 -17.22 6.99 18.08
N LYS A 133 -17.26 8.18 18.67
CA LYS A 133 -17.38 9.46 17.93
C LYS A 133 -16.18 9.69 17.02
N SER A 134 -14.97 9.39 17.51
CA SER A 134 -13.75 9.39 16.71
C SER A 134 -13.87 8.45 15.51
N ALA A 135 -14.26 7.19 15.72
CA ALA A 135 -14.45 6.22 14.64
C ALA A 135 -15.49 6.68 13.60
N ASN A 136 -16.62 7.25 14.04
CA ASN A 136 -17.62 7.80 13.13
C ASN A 136 -17.07 8.94 12.27
N LEU A 137 -16.25 9.83 12.84
CA LEU A 137 -15.57 10.88 12.08
C LEU A 137 -14.64 10.29 11.01
N TYR A 138 -13.88 9.24 11.36
CA TYR A 138 -13.04 8.52 10.41
C TYR A 138 -13.85 7.98 9.23
N PHE A 139 -14.95 7.26 9.50
CA PHE A 139 -15.78 6.71 8.43
C PHE A 139 -16.38 7.78 7.53
N ILE A 140 -16.90 8.89 8.09
CA ILE A 140 -17.44 10.00 7.29
C ILE A 140 -16.37 10.58 6.38
N PHE A 141 -15.19 10.86 6.91
CA PHE A 141 -14.07 11.40 6.13
C PHE A 141 -13.63 10.42 5.04
N SER A 142 -13.49 9.13 5.36
CA SER A 142 -13.12 8.09 4.39
C SER A 142 -14.16 7.91 3.28
N ILE A 143 -15.46 7.96 3.58
CA ILE A 143 -16.53 7.89 2.57
C ILE A 143 -16.47 9.09 1.63
N ALA A 144 -16.29 10.30 2.16
CA ALA A 144 -16.17 11.51 1.35
C ALA A 144 -14.95 11.45 0.41
N MET A 145 -13.79 11.05 0.93
CA MET A 145 -12.58 10.86 0.12
C MET A 145 -12.77 9.76 -0.93
N MET A 146 -13.46 8.66 -0.61
CA MET A 146 -13.71 7.57 -1.56
C MET A 146 -14.62 8.03 -2.72
N ILE A 147 -15.69 8.78 -2.44
CA ILE A 147 -16.55 9.36 -3.47
C ILE A 147 -15.74 10.30 -4.38
N LEU A 148 -14.86 11.12 -3.80
CA LEU A 148 -13.98 12.00 -4.56
C LEU A 148 -13.04 11.21 -5.47
N CYS A 149 -12.44 10.11 -4.97
CA CYS A 149 -11.60 9.21 -5.76
C CYS A 149 -12.36 8.60 -6.95
N VAL A 150 -13.61 8.15 -6.75
CA VAL A 150 -14.46 7.62 -7.83
C VAL A 150 -14.69 8.67 -8.91
N VAL A 151 -15.05 9.90 -8.52
CA VAL A 151 -15.29 11.00 -9.47
C VAL A 151 -14.00 11.33 -10.24
N PHE A 152 -12.89 11.55 -9.53
CA PHE A 152 -11.61 11.91 -10.16
C PHE A 152 -11.08 10.83 -11.08
N TYR A 153 -11.18 9.54 -10.71
CA TYR A 153 -10.76 8.45 -11.58
C TYR A 153 -11.55 8.40 -12.90
N ASN A 154 -12.89 8.54 -12.83
CA ASN A 154 -13.74 8.53 -14.01
C ASN A 154 -13.58 9.77 -14.89
N VAL A 155 -13.29 10.93 -14.30
CA VAL A 155 -12.96 12.16 -15.03
C VAL A 155 -11.57 12.08 -15.68
N ALA A 156 -10.59 11.48 -15.00
CA ALA A 156 -9.22 11.39 -15.49
C ALA A 156 -9.14 10.70 -16.86
N HIS A 157 -9.90 9.63 -17.08
CA HIS A 157 -9.98 8.94 -18.39
C HIS A 157 -10.48 9.81 -19.55
N ARG A 158 -11.15 10.94 -19.24
CA ARG A 158 -11.62 11.88 -20.26
C ARG A 158 -10.58 12.93 -20.64
N LEU A 159 -9.51 13.07 -19.85
CA LEU A 159 -8.48 14.09 -20.07
C LEU A 159 -7.71 13.82 -21.37
N PRO A 160 -7.36 14.89 -22.12
CA PRO A 160 -6.67 14.76 -23.41
C PRO A 160 -5.29 14.11 -23.25
N VAL A 161 -4.62 14.33 -22.12
CA VAL A 161 -3.30 13.75 -21.84
C VAL A 161 -3.36 12.22 -21.73
N ILE A 162 -4.38 11.68 -21.07
CA ILE A 162 -4.54 10.21 -20.94
C ILE A 162 -4.91 9.61 -22.29
N LYS A 163 -5.80 10.26 -23.05
CA LYS A 163 -6.14 9.84 -24.42
C LYS A 163 -4.93 9.78 -25.34
N TYR A 164 -4.07 10.81 -25.30
CA TYR A 164 -2.82 10.85 -26.07
C TYR A 164 -1.92 9.63 -25.80
N TYR A 165 -1.69 9.28 -24.53
CA TYR A 165 -0.84 8.11 -24.21
C TYR A 165 -1.51 6.77 -24.57
N ASN A 166 -2.84 6.68 -24.44
CA ASN A 166 -3.58 5.50 -24.89
C ASN A 166 -3.53 5.31 -26.41
N ASP A 167 -3.61 6.41 -27.18
CA ASP A 167 -3.49 6.38 -28.63
C ASP A 167 -2.07 5.96 -29.05
N LEU A 168 -1.04 6.49 -28.38
CA LEU A 168 0.36 6.11 -28.60
C LEU A 168 0.60 4.61 -28.32
N LYS A 169 0.01 4.07 -27.25
CA LYS A 169 0.03 2.64 -26.94
C LYS A 169 -0.63 1.83 -28.06
N THR A 170 -1.79 2.27 -28.52
CA THR A 170 -2.54 1.59 -29.58
C THR A 170 -1.74 1.55 -30.89
N GLN A 171 -1.06 2.65 -31.22
CA GLN A 171 -0.14 2.72 -32.37
C GLN A 171 1.03 1.74 -32.23
N ALA A 172 1.72 1.73 -31.09
CA ALA A 172 2.85 0.82 -30.86
C ALA A 172 2.45 -0.66 -30.94
N VAL A 173 1.26 -1.02 -30.43
CA VAL A 173 0.71 -2.38 -30.54
C VAL A 173 0.37 -2.74 -31.98
N ASN A 174 -0.19 -1.80 -32.75
CA ASN A 174 -0.50 -2.03 -34.16
C ASN A 174 0.76 -2.22 -35.01
N GLU A 175 1.80 -1.41 -34.80
CA GLU A 175 3.09 -1.53 -35.48
C GLU A 175 3.75 -2.90 -35.21
N GLU A 176 3.75 -3.37 -33.95
CA GLU A 176 4.28 -4.70 -33.64
C GLU A 176 3.43 -5.84 -34.23
N ARG A 177 2.12 -5.65 -34.35
CA ARG A 177 1.22 -6.62 -34.99
C ARG A 177 1.45 -6.70 -36.50
N GLU A 178 1.81 -5.59 -37.13
CA GLU A 178 2.21 -5.56 -38.54
C GLU A 178 3.57 -6.26 -38.75
N ASP A 179 4.52 -6.09 -37.82
CA ASP A 179 5.87 -6.67 -37.92
C ASP A 179 5.92 -8.18 -37.59
N LYS A 180 5.17 -8.62 -36.55
CA LYS A 180 5.21 -10.01 -36.04
C LYS A 180 4.01 -10.88 -36.44
N GLY A 181 3.03 -10.33 -37.16
CA GLY A 181 1.77 -10.99 -37.49
C GLY A 181 0.77 -11.01 -36.31
N GLU A 182 -0.25 -11.87 -36.35
CA GLU A 182 -1.17 -12.02 -35.21
C GLU A 182 -0.38 -12.40 -33.95
N LEU A 183 -0.30 -11.46 -33.01
CA LEU A 183 0.24 -11.71 -31.67
C LEU A 183 -0.50 -12.93 -31.10
N PRO A 184 0.21 -14.02 -30.75
CA PRO A 184 -0.43 -15.15 -30.10
C PRO A 184 -1.12 -14.62 -28.85
N PRO A 185 -2.31 -15.15 -28.46
CA PRO A 185 -2.98 -14.73 -27.25
C PRO A 185 -1.95 -14.74 -26.12
N GLU A 186 -1.76 -13.59 -25.46
CA GLU A 186 -0.78 -13.46 -24.38
C GLU A 186 -0.97 -14.65 -23.44
N SER A 187 -0.01 -15.57 -23.46
CA SER A 187 -0.11 -16.83 -22.76
C SER A 187 0.45 -16.66 -21.36
N LEU A 188 0.10 -17.55 -20.45
CA LEU A 188 0.73 -17.66 -19.12
C LEU A 188 2.27 -17.67 -19.20
N ARG A 189 2.82 -18.15 -20.32
CA ARG A 189 4.25 -18.14 -20.62
C ARG A 189 4.81 -16.72 -20.81
N SER A 190 4.09 -15.84 -21.49
CA SER A 190 4.46 -14.43 -21.65
C SER A 190 4.41 -13.69 -20.31
N THR A 191 3.41 -13.96 -19.46
CA THR A 191 3.36 -13.42 -18.09
C THR A 191 4.55 -13.91 -17.25
N LEU A 192 4.95 -15.17 -17.38
CA LEU A 192 6.13 -15.72 -16.69
C LEU A 192 7.43 -15.07 -17.18
N ASP A 193 7.55 -14.77 -18.47
CA ASP A 193 8.71 -14.06 -19.02
C ASP A 193 8.80 -12.62 -18.48
N ILE A 194 7.66 -11.93 -18.37
CA ILE A 194 7.57 -10.60 -17.74
C ILE A 194 8.01 -10.68 -16.28
N VAL A 195 7.51 -11.64 -15.52
CA VAL A 195 7.93 -11.89 -14.13
C VAL A 195 9.44 -12.13 -14.07
N GLY A 196 9.99 -12.90 -15.00
CA GLY A 196 11.43 -13.16 -15.13
C GLY A 196 12.27 -11.90 -15.34
N THR A 197 11.76 -10.95 -16.11
CA THR A 197 12.41 -9.66 -16.39
C THR A 197 12.37 -8.74 -15.17
N VAL A 198 11.22 -8.61 -14.50
CA VAL A 198 11.06 -7.66 -13.38
C VAL A 198 11.45 -8.22 -12.02
N LYS A 199 11.79 -9.52 -11.93
CA LYS A 199 12.00 -10.23 -10.66
C LYS A 199 12.92 -9.53 -9.67
N TRP A 200 14.02 -8.94 -10.13
CA TRP A 200 15.01 -8.31 -9.23
C TRP A 200 14.47 -7.02 -8.60
N TYR A 201 13.70 -6.24 -9.36
CA TYR A 201 12.96 -5.09 -8.83
C TYR A 201 11.88 -5.56 -7.85
N GLY A 202 11.14 -6.60 -8.21
CA GLY A 202 10.14 -7.23 -7.34
C GLY A 202 10.72 -7.72 -6.02
N PHE A 203 11.86 -8.42 -6.03
CA PHE A 203 12.56 -8.86 -4.82
C PHE A 203 13.05 -7.68 -3.97
N GLY A 204 13.53 -6.61 -4.59
CA GLY A 204 13.88 -5.37 -3.88
C GLY A 204 12.67 -4.80 -3.12
N ILE A 205 11.52 -4.67 -3.80
CA ILE A 205 10.26 -4.21 -3.20
C ILE A 205 9.80 -5.16 -2.08
N LEU A 206 9.84 -6.47 -2.31
CA LEU A 206 9.49 -7.48 -1.32
C LEU A 206 10.30 -7.28 -0.03
N ILE A 207 11.63 -7.12 -0.14
CA ILE A 207 12.51 -6.92 1.03
C ILE A 207 12.19 -5.60 1.73
N ILE A 208 11.94 -4.51 0.98
CA ILE A 208 11.54 -3.23 1.57
C ILE A 208 10.33 -3.43 2.49
N TYR A 209 9.29 -4.11 2.00
CA TYR A 209 8.05 -4.29 2.74
C TYR A 209 8.12 -5.37 3.82
N VAL A 210 8.95 -6.40 3.66
CA VAL A 210 9.26 -7.34 4.76
C VAL A 210 9.90 -6.57 5.91
N VAL A 211 11.03 -5.89 5.69
CA VAL A 211 11.72 -5.14 6.75
C VAL A 211 10.80 -4.11 7.40
N THR A 212 10.04 -3.40 6.57
CA THR A 212 9.12 -2.36 7.05
C THR A 212 8.01 -2.96 7.91
N LEU A 213 7.27 -3.97 7.45
CA LEU A 213 6.16 -4.54 8.24
C LEU A 213 6.61 -5.39 9.42
N CYS A 214 7.84 -5.90 9.41
CA CYS A 214 8.44 -6.52 10.59
C CYS A 214 8.52 -5.53 11.78
N ILE A 215 8.77 -4.25 11.50
CA ILE A 215 9.00 -3.21 12.54
C ILE A 215 7.76 -2.31 12.69
N PHE A 216 7.26 -1.77 11.59
CA PHE A 216 6.18 -0.79 11.56
C PHE A 216 4.84 -1.42 11.14
N PRO A 217 3.72 -1.15 11.84
CA PRO A 217 3.60 -0.38 13.08
C PRO A 217 3.76 -1.23 14.35
N GLY A 218 3.74 -2.57 14.25
CA GLY A 218 3.63 -3.49 15.39
C GLY A 218 4.61 -3.21 16.55
N TYR A 219 5.91 -3.29 16.28
CA TYR A 219 6.96 -3.03 17.28
C TYR A 219 6.86 -1.60 17.86
N ILE A 220 6.57 -0.61 17.00
CA ILE A 220 6.43 0.80 17.43
C ILE A 220 5.26 0.99 18.41
N THR A 221 4.18 0.25 18.23
CA THR A 221 2.97 0.37 19.06
C THR A 221 2.98 -0.53 20.29
N GLU A 222 3.60 -1.70 20.22
CA GLU A 222 3.52 -2.72 21.27
C GLU A 222 4.75 -2.72 22.20
N ASP A 223 5.96 -2.44 21.68
CA ASP A 223 7.20 -2.64 22.44
C ASP A 223 7.87 -1.33 22.86
N VAL A 224 7.59 -0.24 22.14
CA VAL A 224 8.23 1.06 22.35
C VAL A 224 7.39 1.94 23.26
N HIS A 225 7.91 2.22 24.46
CA HIS A 225 7.24 3.04 25.47
C HIS A 225 8.07 4.25 25.86
N SER A 226 7.38 5.36 26.10
CA SER A 226 8.00 6.62 26.53
C SER A 226 7.33 7.10 27.81
N GLN A 227 8.13 7.43 28.83
CA GLN A 227 7.62 7.96 30.09
C GLN A 227 7.08 9.40 29.94
N LEU A 228 7.66 10.19 29.03
CA LEU A 228 7.28 11.59 28.83
C LEU A 228 6.01 11.71 27.98
N LEU A 229 6.03 11.12 26.78
CA LEU A 229 4.97 11.22 25.78
C LEU A 229 3.85 10.17 25.94
N LYS A 230 4.05 9.13 26.76
CA LYS A 230 3.07 8.04 27.00
C LYS A 230 2.44 7.57 25.67
N ASP A 231 1.11 7.49 25.60
CA ASP A 231 0.34 7.05 24.44
C ASP A 231 0.42 7.99 23.22
N TRP A 232 1.03 9.17 23.35
CA TRP A 232 1.30 10.04 22.19
C TRP A 232 2.53 9.59 21.41
N TYR A 233 3.44 8.85 22.04
CA TYR A 233 4.69 8.48 21.42
C TYR A 233 4.50 7.60 20.16
N PRO A 234 3.72 6.50 20.19
CA PRO A 234 3.50 5.70 18.99
C PRO A 234 2.80 6.49 17.88
N ILE A 235 1.91 7.43 18.22
CA ILE A 235 1.20 8.28 17.24
C ILE A 235 2.19 9.22 16.55
N LEU A 236 3.12 9.82 17.29
CA LEU A 236 4.16 10.68 16.74
C LEU A 236 5.15 9.88 15.88
N LEU A 237 5.54 8.68 16.30
CA LEU A 237 6.38 7.79 15.51
C LEU A 237 5.72 7.37 14.19
N ILE A 238 4.45 6.97 14.24
CA ILE A 238 3.66 6.64 13.03
C ILE A 238 3.55 7.86 12.11
N THR A 239 3.33 9.04 12.68
CA THR A 239 3.28 10.29 11.91
C THR A 239 4.63 10.61 11.27
N GLY A 240 5.73 10.47 12.01
CA GLY A 240 7.09 10.65 11.50
C GLY A 240 7.38 9.69 10.35
N TYR A 241 7.07 8.40 10.52
CA TYR A 241 7.20 7.41 9.45
C TYR A 241 6.43 7.84 8.18
N ASN A 242 5.14 8.17 8.31
CA ASN A 242 4.29 8.53 7.16
C ASN A 242 4.75 9.82 6.45
N VAL A 243 5.19 10.83 7.21
CA VAL A 243 5.72 12.08 6.65
C VAL A 243 6.99 11.81 5.87
N PHE A 244 7.94 11.07 6.45
CA PHE A 244 9.19 10.76 5.77
C PHE A 244 8.99 9.78 4.60
N ASP A 245 8.04 8.85 4.66
CA ASP A 245 7.63 8.02 3.52
C ASP A 245 7.11 8.87 2.35
N LEU A 246 6.29 9.88 2.64
CA LEU A 246 5.83 10.84 1.62
C LEU A 246 6.99 11.66 1.04
N VAL A 247 7.89 12.17 1.90
CA VAL A 247 9.09 12.88 1.45
C VAL A 247 9.94 11.99 0.55
N GLY A 248 10.16 10.73 0.93
CA GLY A 248 10.92 9.76 0.15
C GLY A 248 10.34 9.55 -1.25
N LYS A 249 9.03 9.29 -1.35
CA LYS A 249 8.33 9.13 -2.64
C LYS A 249 8.31 10.41 -3.47
N SER A 250 8.28 11.57 -2.83
CA SER A 250 8.27 12.87 -3.50
C SER A 250 9.65 13.30 -4.00
N LEU A 251 10.73 12.77 -3.40
CA LEU A 251 12.10 13.11 -3.74
C LEU A 251 12.62 12.34 -4.97
N THR A 252 12.01 11.21 -5.30
CA THR A 252 12.51 10.31 -6.35
C THR A 252 12.64 10.94 -7.76
N PRO A 253 11.73 11.83 -8.22
CA PRO A 253 11.91 12.53 -9.50
C PRO A 253 13.07 13.53 -9.51
N VAL A 254 13.43 14.06 -8.34
CA VAL A 254 14.50 15.05 -8.19
C VAL A 254 15.86 14.38 -8.04
N LEU A 255 15.91 13.32 -7.21
CA LEU A 255 17.09 12.49 -7.00
C LEU A 255 16.88 11.14 -7.67
N PHE A 256 16.81 11.12 -9.00
CA PHE A 256 16.60 9.87 -9.72
C PHE A 256 17.90 9.06 -9.78
N LEU A 257 17.87 7.85 -9.24
CA LEU A 257 19.01 6.92 -9.25
C LEU A 257 18.80 5.88 -10.36
N ASP A 258 19.44 6.08 -11.50
CA ASP A 258 19.29 5.22 -12.68
C ASP A 258 19.96 3.83 -12.52
N ASN A 259 20.86 3.69 -11.54
CA ASN A 259 21.56 2.43 -11.32
C ASN A 259 20.73 1.41 -10.50
N ALA A 260 20.00 0.55 -11.22
CA ALA A 260 19.18 -0.51 -10.64
C ALA A 260 19.94 -1.42 -9.65
N LYS A 261 21.22 -1.73 -9.90
CA LYS A 261 22.02 -2.59 -8.99
C LYS A 261 22.23 -1.91 -7.64
N VAL A 262 22.49 -0.61 -7.64
CA VAL A 262 22.65 0.19 -6.41
C VAL A 262 21.31 0.30 -5.68
N ALA A 263 20.21 0.55 -6.41
CA ALA A 263 18.87 0.60 -5.82
C ALA A 263 18.48 -0.73 -5.14
N ILE A 264 18.69 -1.87 -5.82
CA ILE A 264 18.46 -3.20 -5.25
C ILE A 264 19.39 -3.46 -4.07
N GLY A 265 20.68 -3.14 -4.18
CA GLY A 265 21.64 -3.25 -3.07
C GLY A 265 21.23 -2.45 -1.84
N ALA A 266 20.71 -1.23 -2.03
CA ALA A 266 20.16 -0.42 -0.96
C ALA A 266 18.93 -1.06 -0.28
N CYS A 267 18.12 -1.84 -1.01
CA CYS A 267 17.02 -2.60 -0.42
C CYS A 267 17.53 -3.68 0.53
N PHE A 268 18.59 -4.41 0.17
CA PHE A 268 19.23 -5.36 1.07
C PHE A 268 19.89 -4.69 2.27
N ALA A 269 20.48 -3.50 2.09
CA ALA A 269 21.05 -2.73 3.18
C ALA A 269 19.99 -2.35 4.25
N ARG A 270 18.70 -2.27 3.90
CA ARG A 270 17.61 -2.09 4.87
C ARG A 270 17.54 -3.19 5.92
N LEU A 271 18.05 -4.40 5.64
CA LEU A 271 18.10 -5.47 6.65
C LEU A 271 18.86 -5.04 7.92
N LEU A 272 19.75 -4.05 7.81
CA LEU A 272 20.46 -3.44 8.95
C LEU A 272 19.50 -2.73 9.93
N PHE A 273 18.30 -2.32 9.52
CA PHE A 273 17.31 -1.77 10.44
C PHE A 273 16.92 -2.80 11.51
N LEU A 274 16.86 -4.10 11.20
CA LEU A 274 16.47 -5.14 12.15
C LEU A 274 17.42 -5.19 13.38
N PRO A 275 18.75 -5.37 13.25
CA PRO A 275 19.64 -5.33 14.40
C PRO A 275 19.68 -3.95 15.08
N LEU A 276 19.49 -2.85 14.35
CA LEU A 276 19.45 -1.50 14.94
C LEU A 276 18.23 -1.31 15.87
N PHE A 277 17.03 -1.71 15.44
CA PHE A 277 15.83 -1.67 16.27
C PHE A 277 15.89 -2.69 17.41
N TYR A 278 16.49 -3.86 17.18
CA TYR A 278 16.74 -4.83 18.25
C TYR A 278 17.67 -4.25 19.33
N GLY A 279 18.72 -3.53 18.91
CA GLY A 279 19.61 -2.79 19.81
C GLY A 279 18.91 -1.65 20.55
N CYS A 280 17.92 -1.00 19.95
CA CYS A 280 17.07 -0.02 20.66
C CYS A 280 16.20 -0.68 21.73
N LEU A 281 15.79 -1.94 21.53
CA LEU A 281 15.00 -2.68 22.53
C LEU A 281 15.85 -3.31 23.63
N HIS A 282 16.98 -3.95 23.31
CA HIS A 282 17.76 -4.75 24.26
C HIS A 282 19.15 -4.19 24.60
N GLY A 283 19.56 -3.13 23.92
CA GLY A 283 20.89 -2.54 24.07
C GLY A 283 21.03 -1.64 25.30
N PRO A 284 22.19 -0.95 25.42
CA PRO A 284 22.48 -0.07 26.55
C PRO A 284 21.48 1.09 26.64
N LYS A 285 21.31 1.64 27.86
CA LYS A 285 20.30 2.68 28.18
C LYS A 285 20.27 3.87 27.22
N PHE A 286 21.39 4.20 26.58
CA PHE A 286 21.48 5.26 25.57
C PHE A 286 20.62 5.01 24.32
N PHE A 287 20.62 3.77 23.79
CA PHE A 287 19.84 3.40 22.61
C PHE A 287 18.33 3.25 22.90
N ARG A 288 17.97 3.04 24.17
CA ARG A 288 16.59 2.95 24.66
C ARG A 288 15.90 4.31 24.86
N THR A 289 16.52 5.40 24.42
CA THR A 289 15.93 6.74 24.50
C THR A 289 14.95 6.99 23.33
N GLU A 290 14.10 8.00 23.46
CA GLU A 290 13.08 8.32 22.45
C GLU A 290 13.69 8.79 21.11
N LEU A 291 14.85 9.44 21.18
CA LEU A 291 15.47 10.09 20.02
C LEU A 291 16.02 9.09 18.99
N PRO A 292 16.81 8.06 19.34
CA PRO A 292 17.26 7.02 18.41
C PRO A 292 16.11 6.31 17.69
N VAL A 293 15.07 5.91 18.43
CA VAL A 293 13.92 5.21 17.86
C VAL A 293 13.14 6.12 16.90
N THR A 294 12.99 7.40 17.25
CA THR A 294 12.36 8.40 16.37
C THR A 294 13.14 8.60 15.08
N ILE A 295 14.47 8.79 15.17
CA ILE A 295 15.33 8.97 14.00
C ILE A 295 15.30 7.73 13.10
N LEU A 296 15.45 6.54 13.68
CA LEU A 296 15.40 5.28 12.92
C LEU A 296 14.03 5.07 12.26
N THR A 297 12.94 5.44 12.92
CA THR A 297 11.58 5.35 12.36
C THR A 297 11.39 6.29 11.17
N CYS A 298 11.86 7.53 11.28
CA CYS A 298 11.85 8.48 10.16
C CYS A 298 12.73 8.01 9.00
N LEU A 299 13.92 7.48 9.28
CA LEU A 299 14.80 6.91 8.25
C LEU A 299 14.19 5.68 7.58
N LEU A 300 13.51 4.82 8.34
CA LEU A 300 12.78 3.66 7.83
C LEU A 300 11.70 4.10 6.84
N GLY A 301 10.94 5.14 7.18
CA GLY A 301 9.94 5.77 6.31
C GLY A 301 10.56 6.39 5.06
N LEU A 302 11.58 7.24 5.21
CA LEU A 302 12.25 7.91 4.09
C LEU A 302 12.78 6.93 3.05
N THR A 303 13.52 5.93 3.52
CA THR A 303 14.10 4.91 2.66
C THR A 303 13.02 4.01 2.06
N ASN A 304 11.90 3.77 2.76
CA ASN A 304 10.79 2.97 2.25
C ASN A 304 10.17 3.68 1.05
N GLY A 305 9.85 4.95 1.24
CA GLY A 305 9.21 5.75 0.21
C GLY A 305 10.09 5.92 -1.02
N TYR A 306 11.34 6.32 -0.82
CA TYR A 306 12.27 6.58 -1.91
C TYR A 306 12.55 5.33 -2.75
N LEU A 307 12.91 4.22 -2.11
CA LEU A 307 13.27 2.98 -2.82
C LEU A 307 12.06 2.32 -3.48
N THR A 308 10.88 2.32 -2.83
CA THR A 308 9.66 1.77 -3.45
C THR A 308 9.28 2.55 -4.70
N SER A 309 9.25 3.89 -4.63
CA SER A 309 8.92 4.70 -5.80
C SER A 309 9.92 4.49 -6.93
N LEU A 310 11.21 4.42 -6.60
CA LEU A 310 12.28 4.20 -7.59
C LEU A 310 12.15 2.85 -8.30
N LEU A 311 11.98 1.76 -7.54
CA LEU A 311 11.85 0.42 -8.12
C LEU A 311 10.57 0.23 -8.92
N LEU A 312 9.46 0.87 -8.53
CA LEU A 312 8.22 0.84 -9.31
C LEU A 312 8.37 1.59 -10.64
N MET A 313 9.05 2.74 -10.64
CA MET A 313 9.36 3.46 -11.88
C MET A 313 10.28 2.65 -12.79
N LEU A 314 11.46 2.25 -12.29
CA LEU A 314 12.43 1.49 -13.07
C LEU A 314 11.85 0.14 -13.56
N GLY A 315 11.19 -0.60 -12.66
CA GLY A 315 10.65 -1.92 -12.94
C GLY A 315 9.57 -1.90 -14.02
N SER A 316 8.64 -0.95 -13.96
CA SER A 316 7.57 -0.82 -14.97
C SER A 316 8.07 -0.40 -16.35
N LYS A 317 9.28 0.17 -16.45
CA LYS A 317 9.91 0.60 -17.71
C LYS A 317 10.90 -0.40 -18.30
N THR A 318 11.14 -1.52 -17.63
CA THR A 318 12.01 -2.58 -18.16
C THR A 318 11.34 -3.45 -19.24
N VAL A 319 10.03 -3.31 -19.41
CA VAL A 319 9.24 -4.06 -20.38
C VAL A 319 8.68 -3.14 -21.47
N LEU A 320 8.29 -3.72 -22.60
CA LEU A 320 7.57 -3.04 -23.67
C LEU A 320 6.26 -2.43 -23.13
N LEU A 321 5.82 -1.33 -23.75
CA LEU A 321 4.65 -0.56 -23.31
C LEU A 321 3.37 -1.42 -23.20
N GLN A 322 3.21 -2.40 -24.07
CA GLN A 322 2.09 -3.35 -24.06
C GLN A 322 2.03 -4.22 -22.78
N HIS A 323 3.18 -4.54 -22.18
CA HIS A 323 3.29 -5.38 -20.99
C HIS A 323 3.49 -4.57 -19.71
N ALA A 324 3.55 -3.24 -19.80
CA ALA A 324 3.85 -2.37 -18.67
C ALA A 324 2.77 -2.43 -17.56
N GLU A 325 1.50 -2.60 -17.94
CA GLU A 325 0.40 -2.82 -16.99
C GLU A 325 0.57 -4.12 -16.18
N ILE A 326 0.96 -5.20 -16.86
CA ILE A 326 1.22 -6.50 -16.21
C ILE A 326 2.45 -6.39 -15.32
N ALA A 327 3.54 -5.77 -15.79
CA ALA A 327 4.74 -5.54 -15.00
C ALA A 327 4.45 -4.74 -13.72
N GLY A 328 3.69 -3.65 -13.82
CA GLY A 328 3.25 -2.87 -12.65
C GLY A 328 2.43 -3.71 -11.67
N THR A 329 1.48 -4.50 -12.18
CA THR A 329 0.66 -5.41 -11.35
C THR A 329 1.51 -6.48 -10.66
N VAL A 330 2.50 -7.06 -11.36
CA VAL A 330 3.45 -8.03 -10.80
C VAL A 330 4.31 -7.41 -9.70
N LEU A 331 4.77 -6.17 -9.86
CA LEU A 331 5.51 -5.48 -8.80
C LEU A 331 4.65 -5.25 -7.55
N VAL A 332 3.36 -4.95 -7.73
CA VAL A 332 2.38 -4.90 -6.61
C VAL A 332 2.20 -6.28 -5.97
N LEU A 333 2.21 -7.37 -6.75
CA LEU A 333 2.17 -8.72 -6.19
C LEU A 333 3.38 -8.97 -5.26
N PHE A 334 4.60 -8.62 -5.69
CA PHE A 334 5.79 -8.73 -4.84
C PHE A 334 5.69 -7.84 -3.59
N LEU A 335 5.13 -6.65 -3.72
CA LEU A 335 4.82 -5.75 -2.60
C LEU A 335 3.91 -6.43 -1.57
N VAL A 336 2.77 -6.96 -2.00
CA VAL A 336 1.79 -7.61 -1.11
C VAL A 336 2.33 -8.89 -0.49
N ILE A 337 3.12 -9.68 -1.23
CA ILE A 337 3.86 -10.82 -0.65
C ILE A 337 4.81 -10.32 0.45
N GLY A 338 5.52 -9.22 0.22
CA GLY A 338 6.39 -8.60 1.22
C GLY A 338 5.63 -8.14 2.47
N LEU A 339 4.45 -7.53 2.29
CA LEU A 339 3.55 -7.17 3.40
C LEU A 339 3.12 -8.42 4.18
N ALA A 340 2.67 -9.47 3.49
CA ALA A 340 2.22 -10.70 4.13
C ALA A 340 3.35 -11.37 4.94
N ILE A 341 4.53 -11.55 4.34
CA ILE A 341 5.69 -12.12 5.03
C ILE A 341 6.11 -11.24 6.21
N GLY A 342 6.24 -9.92 6.01
CA GLY A 342 6.61 -8.99 7.08
C GLY A 342 5.63 -8.99 8.24
N SER A 343 4.33 -9.13 7.96
CA SER A 343 3.28 -9.21 8.98
C SER A 343 3.34 -10.50 9.82
N VAL A 344 3.84 -11.61 9.25
CA VAL A 344 4.07 -12.86 9.98
C VAL A 344 5.37 -12.75 10.77
N VAL A 345 6.42 -12.17 10.18
CA VAL A 345 7.72 -12.04 10.83
C VAL A 345 7.66 -11.05 12.01
N SER A 346 6.82 -10.02 11.95
CA SER A 346 6.61 -9.10 13.07
C SER A 346 6.13 -9.79 14.35
N TRP A 347 5.46 -10.95 14.24
CA TRP A 347 5.02 -11.70 15.42
C TRP A 347 6.18 -12.27 16.24
N PHE A 348 7.35 -12.46 15.62
CA PHE A 348 8.54 -12.93 16.32
C PHE A 348 9.28 -11.83 17.08
N TRP A 349 8.96 -10.54 16.85
CA TRP A 349 9.47 -9.45 17.69
C TRP A 349 8.82 -9.42 19.07
N ILE A 350 7.58 -9.90 19.16
CA ILE A 350 6.69 -9.79 20.33
C ILE A 350 6.89 -10.99 21.30
N ILE A 351 8.05 -11.66 21.25
CA ILE A 351 8.38 -12.82 22.12
C ILE A 351 9.51 -12.46 23.07
#